data_AF-A0A914WWA9-F1
#
_entry.id   AF-A0A914WWA9-F1
#
_cell.length_a   1.000
_cell.length_b   1.000
_cell.length_c   1.000
_cell.angle_alpha   90.00
_cell.angle_beta   90.00
_cell.angle_gamma   90.00
#
_symmetry.space_group_name_H-M   'P 1'
#
loop_
_entity.id
_entity.type
_entity.pdbx_description
1 polymer ?
#
loop_
_entity_poly.entity_id
_entity_poly.type
_entity_poly.pdbx_seq_one_letter_code
_entity_poly.pdbx_strand_id
1 'polypeptide(L)'
;MVAIPDFDAGAMENWGLITYREMLLLYTPLASTAKVRQTIAEVVAHELAHQWFGNLVTMRWWDDLWLNEGFASYMQYAGADHAADGAFHLMEQFPIRSLQQAMEPDELESSHALQVPEAQSPADIFTIFDQITYDKGASMVRMMQYLIGEEVLRKGLMQYLKSNVYDVTTMHNLWEILFTLNEEQPTANVTLGWDKKPVNIEQLMYCWITGPGFPLVTIDRNYDNATATISQKRFYITDKATSRSTGECAGQWYVPLWQRNKTATWGPSWLEPNSVLLLELNGTGSDDWLIVNPKARAYFRTLYDDRNWDLITEQLLKDHTVYDVETRSQLIDDAFALARAGELHYSKALALSQYLRMETHFVPWETGIKVLNHLGKMYDEHEMYGTFKQYFLELIVPLFERTSNDAKLRADDILQERLRSTSWRFACHLDHAGCVDRARALYGQYMQECSGPGQRSGSECNP
;
A
#
# COMPACT_ATOMS: atom_id res chain seq x y z
N MET A 1 22.74 14.46 10.91
CA MET A 1 21.94 13.30 11.37
C MET A 1 22.47 12.88 12.74
N VAL A 2 21.61 12.72 13.74
CA VAL A 2 21.99 12.34 15.10
C VAL A 2 20.97 11.36 15.67
N ALA A 3 21.45 10.29 16.32
CA ALA A 3 20.62 9.35 17.05
C ALA A 3 20.39 9.85 18.49
N ILE A 4 19.13 9.87 18.92
CA ILE A 4 18.69 10.30 20.25
C ILE A 4 18.05 9.08 20.96
N PRO A 5 18.52 8.69 22.16
CA PRO A 5 18.01 7.52 22.88
C PRO A 5 16.50 7.57 23.17
N ASP A 6 16.04 8.68 23.77
CA ASP A 6 14.65 8.87 24.19
C ASP A 6 13.98 9.95 23.33
N PHE A 7 13.67 9.59 22.08
CA PHE A 7 12.97 10.46 21.14
C PHE A 7 11.52 10.01 20.96
N ASP A 8 10.56 10.83 21.38
CA ASP A 8 9.13 10.49 21.37
C ASP A 8 8.58 10.34 19.95
N ALA A 9 9.00 11.22 19.05
CA ALA A 9 8.80 11.06 17.62
C ALA A 9 9.70 9.94 17.04
N GLY A 10 9.47 9.57 15.78
CA GLY A 10 10.36 8.66 15.05
C GLY A 10 11.64 9.37 14.62
N ALA A 11 11.49 10.41 13.82
CA ALA A 11 12.54 11.30 13.38
C ALA A 11 11.98 12.73 13.22
N MET A 12 12.85 13.71 12.96
CA MET A 12 12.47 15.11 12.71
C MET A 12 13.50 15.78 11.83
N GLU A 13 13.02 16.47 10.82
CA GLU A 13 13.72 16.93 9.62
C GLU A 13 14.53 18.22 9.80
N ASN A 14 14.79 18.65 11.04
CA ASN A 14 15.41 19.93 11.37
C ASN A 14 16.56 20.27 10.40
N TRP A 15 16.47 21.41 9.71
CA TRP A 15 17.31 21.68 8.55
C TRP A 15 18.80 21.73 8.91
N GLY A 16 19.56 20.75 8.39
CA GLY A 16 20.99 20.58 8.67
C GLY A 16 21.32 19.77 9.93
N LEU A 17 20.34 19.45 10.79
CA LEU A 17 20.51 18.61 11.99
C LEU A 17 19.32 17.66 12.19
N ILE A 18 19.12 16.76 11.25
CA ILE A 18 18.06 15.74 11.35
C ILE A 18 18.28 14.85 12.58
N THR A 19 17.24 14.65 13.39
CA THR A 19 17.25 13.85 14.62
C THR A 19 16.45 12.57 14.43
N TYR A 20 16.93 11.45 14.97
CA TYR A 20 16.29 10.14 14.86
C TYR A 20 16.25 9.44 16.20
N ARG A 21 15.22 8.64 16.46
CA ARG A 21 15.29 7.58 17.48
C ARG A 21 16.38 6.58 17.09
N GLU A 22 17.14 6.05 18.06
CA GLU A 22 18.27 5.14 17.80
C GLU A 22 17.94 3.98 16.87
N MET A 23 16.79 3.32 17.07
CA MET A 23 16.34 2.18 16.26
C MET A 23 16.01 2.52 14.79
N LEU A 24 15.91 3.81 14.45
CA LEU A 24 15.61 4.31 13.11
C LEU A 24 16.84 4.89 12.40
N LEU A 25 18.03 4.84 13.02
CA LEU A 25 19.28 5.28 12.41
C LEU A 25 20.43 4.27 12.55
N LEU A 26 20.52 3.59 13.69
CA LEU A 26 21.64 2.69 14.01
C LEU A 26 21.39 1.28 13.47
N TYR A 27 22.37 0.74 12.72
CA TYR A 27 22.34 -0.61 12.17
C TYR A 27 23.47 -1.47 12.75
N THR A 28 23.14 -2.66 13.22
CA THR A 28 24.11 -3.63 13.78
C THR A 28 24.06 -4.92 12.96
N PRO A 29 25.11 -5.27 12.17
CA PRO A 29 25.07 -6.37 11.19
C PRO A 29 24.63 -7.74 11.70
N LEU A 30 24.81 -8.05 12.99
CA LEU A 30 24.46 -9.34 13.58
C LEU A 30 23.14 -9.34 14.38
N ALA A 31 22.54 -8.18 14.61
CA ALA A 31 21.33 -8.03 15.44
C ALA A 31 20.15 -7.40 14.67
N SER A 32 20.43 -6.55 13.68
CA SER A 32 19.41 -5.89 12.87
C SER A 32 18.88 -6.83 11.78
N THR A 33 17.57 -7.01 11.73
CA THR A 33 16.90 -7.82 10.69
C THR A 33 16.80 -7.08 9.35
N ALA A 34 16.51 -7.79 8.25
CA ALA A 34 16.11 -7.19 6.98
C ALA A 34 15.04 -6.09 7.11
N LYS A 35 14.02 -6.32 7.95
CA LYS A 35 12.96 -5.34 8.20
C LYS A 35 13.54 -4.05 8.78
N VAL A 36 14.40 -4.16 9.81
CA VAL A 36 15.06 -3.00 10.43
C VAL A 36 15.93 -2.25 9.43
N ARG A 37 16.70 -2.98 8.60
CA ARG A 37 17.52 -2.36 7.55
C ARG A 37 16.69 -1.53 6.57
N GLN A 38 15.56 -2.08 6.11
CA GLN A 38 14.61 -1.37 5.24
C GLN A 38 14.00 -0.16 5.95
N THR A 39 13.53 -0.32 7.18
CA THR A 39 12.95 0.79 7.96
C THR A 39 13.93 1.93 8.17
N ILE A 40 15.21 1.65 8.49
CA ILE A 40 16.23 2.71 8.61
C ILE A 40 16.41 3.45 7.28
N ALA A 41 16.52 2.73 6.16
CA ALA A 41 16.69 3.35 4.86
C ALA A 41 15.48 4.20 4.45
N GLU A 42 14.27 3.70 4.70
CA GLU A 42 13.01 4.41 4.47
C GLU A 42 12.97 5.72 5.29
N VAL A 43 13.17 5.66 6.61
CA VAL A 43 13.10 6.85 7.47
C VAL A 43 14.21 7.85 7.12
N VAL A 44 15.43 7.40 6.84
CA VAL A 44 16.50 8.31 6.37
C VAL A 44 16.13 8.99 5.06
N ALA A 45 15.55 8.26 4.10
CA ALA A 45 15.10 8.84 2.83
C ALA A 45 13.94 9.83 3.03
N HIS A 46 13.01 9.54 3.95
CA HIS A 46 11.91 10.42 4.34
C HIS A 46 12.43 11.78 4.83
N GLU A 47 13.28 11.78 5.86
CA GLU A 47 13.82 13.00 6.45
C GLU A 47 14.73 13.79 5.49
N LEU A 48 15.44 13.09 4.60
CA LEU A 48 16.21 13.73 3.55
C LEU A 48 15.31 14.37 2.49
N ALA A 49 14.17 13.76 2.16
CA ALA A 49 13.19 14.36 1.25
C ALA A 49 12.65 15.69 1.81
N HIS A 50 12.44 15.76 3.13
CA HIS A 50 12.00 16.99 3.80
C HIS A 50 12.98 18.17 3.68
N GLN A 51 14.26 17.92 3.41
CA GLN A 51 15.22 18.99 3.14
C GLN A 51 14.82 19.83 1.91
N TRP A 52 13.97 19.27 1.03
CA TRP A 52 13.29 19.99 -0.05
C TRP A 52 11.80 20.22 0.24
N PHE A 53 11.04 19.18 0.57
CA PHE A 53 9.59 19.23 0.82
C PHE A 53 9.30 19.45 2.31
N GLY A 54 9.25 20.71 2.71
CA GLY A 54 9.01 21.12 4.10
C GLY A 54 9.99 22.19 4.54
N ASN A 55 11.30 21.97 4.32
CA ASN A 55 12.33 22.94 4.70
C ASN A 55 12.59 24.01 3.63
N LEU A 56 12.94 23.60 2.40
CA LEU A 56 13.23 24.54 1.32
C LEU A 56 11.98 25.22 0.78
N VAL A 57 10.90 24.44 0.64
CA VAL A 57 9.56 24.91 0.28
C VAL A 57 8.61 24.35 1.32
N THR A 58 7.91 25.22 2.04
CA THR A 58 7.06 24.84 3.16
C THR A 58 5.58 24.99 2.77
N MET A 59 4.69 24.15 3.27
CA MET A 59 3.25 24.42 3.16
C MET A 59 2.90 25.75 3.85
N ARG A 60 1.91 26.47 3.32
CA ARG A 60 1.48 27.76 3.87
C ARG A 60 0.92 27.66 5.28
N TRP A 61 0.18 26.60 5.55
CA TRP A 61 -0.41 26.33 6.85
C TRP A 61 -0.63 24.82 7.04
N TRP A 62 -0.92 24.41 8.27
CA TRP A 62 -1.05 23.00 8.67
C TRP A 62 -2.23 22.27 8.02
N ASP A 63 -3.21 22.99 7.48
CA ASP A 63 -4.29 22.40 6.69
C ASP A 63 -3.76 21.66 5.46
N ASP A 64 -2.62 22.08 4.92
CA ASP A 64 -1.90 21.45 3.81
C ASP A 64 -0.68 20.63 4.27
N LEU A 65 -0.64 20.13 5.51
CA LEU A 65 0.48 19.33 6.05
C LEU A 65 0.88 18.15 5.14
N TRP A 66 -0.10 17.54 4.47
CA TRP A 66 0.13 16.46 3.51
C TRP A 66 1.06 16.83 2.34
N LEU A 67 1.19 18.12 1.98
CA LEU A 67 2.15 18.58 0.95
C LEU A 67 3.61 18.34 1.36
N ASN A 68 3.90 18.34 2.65
CA ASN A 68 5.21 17.94 3.16
C ASN A 68 5.24 16.42 3.34
N GLU A 69 4.38 15.92 4.23
CA GLU A 69 4.44 14.55 4.75
C GLU A 69 4.08 13.50 3.70
N GLY A 70 3.09 13.77 2.85
CA GLY A 70 2.68 12.87 1.78
C GLY A 70 3.76 12.75 0.69
N PHE A 71 4.43 13.85 0.35
CA PHE A 71 5.54 13.83 -0.61
C PHE A 71 6.78 13.17 -0.03
N ALA A 72 7.14 13.46 1.23
CA ALA A 72 8.24 12.78 1.92
C ALA A 72 7.97 11.28 2.03
N SER A 73 6.74 10.89 2.38
CA SER A 73 6.29 9.49 2.45
C SER A 73 6.37 8.77 1.10
N TYR A 74 6.02 9.42 -0.01
CA TYR A 74 6.23 8.82 -1.34
C TYR A 74 7.73 8.69 -1.66
N MET A 75 8.50 9.75 -1.42
CA MET A 75 9.94 9.80 -1.69
C MET A 75 10.74 8.84 -0.80
N GLN A 76 10.22 8.46 0.37
CA GLN A 76 10.88 7.50 1.26
C GLN A 76 11.06 6.14 0.58
N TYR A 77 10.07 5.69 -0.21
CA TYR A 77 10.16 4.43 -0.93
C TYR A 77 10.98 4.57 -2.20
N ALA A 78 10.68 5.58 -3.03
CA ALA A 78 11.40 5.79 -4.28
C ALA A 78 12.90 6.10 -4.05
N GLY A 79 13.19 6.95 -3.07
CA GLY A 79 14.54 7.38 -2.71
C GLY A 79 15.35 6.29 -2.03
N ALA A 80 14.78 5.56 -1.05
CA ALA A 80 15.50 4.47 -0.39
C ALA A 80 15.77 3.30 -1.35
N ASP A 81 14.83 2.98 -2.25
CA ASP A 81 15.03 1.93 -3.23
C ASP A 81 16.08 2.33 -4.27
N HIS A 82 16.04 3.59 -4.74
CA HIS A 82 17.07 4.12 -5.62
C HIS A 82 18.47 4.09 -4.97
N ALA A 83 18.59 4.51 -3.71
CA ALA A 83 19.84 4.46 -2.97
C ALA A 83 20.37 3.03 -2.73
N ALA A 84 19.49 2.04 -2.81
CA ALA A 84 19.83 0.62 -2.69
C ALA A 84 19.95 -0.08 -4.06
N ASP A 85 20.04 0.67 -5.18
CA ASP A 85 20.08 0.13 -6.54
C ASP A 85 18.90 -0.83 -6.86
N GLY A 86 17.74 -0.57 -6.27
CA GLY A 86 16.52 -1.38 -6.42
C GLY A 86 16.51 -2.67 -5.59
N ALA A 87 17.53 -2.92 -4.76
CA ALA A 87 17.63 -4.16 -3.99
C ALA A 87 16.56 -4.29 -2.89
N PHE A 88 15.84 -3.21 -2.57
CA PHE A 88 14.79 -3.24 -1.57
C PHE A 88 13.40 -3.51 -2.15
N HIS A 89 13.19 -3.32 -3.44
CA HIS A 89 11.90 -3.50 -4.11
C HIS A 89 10.77 -2.71 -3.39
N LEU A 90 11.03 -1.49 -2.93
CA LEU A 90 10.08 -0.75 -2.08
C LEU A 90 8.83 -0.30 -2.84
N MET A 91 8.96 0.07 -4.11
CA MET A 91 7.81 0.48 -4.91
C MET A 91 6.81 -0.65 -5.14
N GLU A 92 7.30 -1.90 -5.23
CA GLU A 92 6.44 -3.08 -5.32
C GLU A 92 5.74 -3.39 -3.98
N GLN A 93 6.35 -3.00 -2.85
CA GLN A 93 5.76 -3.11 -1.52
C GLN A 93 4.81 -1.95 -1.18
N PHE A 94 4.69 -0.93 -2.03
CA PHE A 94 3.81 0.22 -1.79
C PHE A 94 2.37 -0.16 -1.40
N PRO A 95 1.72 -1.19 -2.01
CA PRO A 95 0.38 -1.61 -1.60
C PRO A 95 0.26 -1.92 -0.11
N ILE A 96 1.20 -2.67 0.46
CA ILE A 96 1.16 -3.09 1.87
C ILE A 96 1.78 -2.07 2.83
N ARG A 97 2.52 -1.09 2.30
CA ARG A 97 3.27 -0.10 3.10
C ARG A 97 2.55 1.23 3.26
N SER A 98 1.79 1.65 2.25
CA SER A 98 1.00 2.89 2.33
C SER A 98 -0.43 2.69 1.89
N LEU A 99 -0.68 2.16 0.70
CA LEU A 99 -2.03 2.17 0.13
C LEU A 99 -3.07 1.45 1.01
N GLN A 100 -2.80 0.21 1.42
CA GLN A 100 -3.70 -0.56 2.29
C GLN A 100 -3.73 -0.02 3.72
N GLN A 101 -2.63 0.56 4.20
CA GLN A 101 -2.56 1.13 5.56
C GLN A 101 -3.37 2.42 5.66
N ALA A 102 -3.35 3.27 4.63
CA ALA A 102 -4.20 4.45 4.52
C ALA A 102 -5.69 4.08 4.42
N MET A 103 -6.02 3.00 3.71
CA MET A 103 -7.42 2.59 3.53
C MET A 103 -8.10 2.21 4.84
N GLU A 104 -7.38 1.64 5.82
CA GLU A 104 -7.96 1.15 7.10
C GLU A 104 -8.60 2.24 7.98
N PRO A 105 -7.97 3.41 8.23
CA PRO A 105 -8.66 4.54 8.86
C PRO A 105 -9.62 5.25 7.89
N ASP A 106 -9.34 5.24 6.59
CA ASP A 106 -10.12 6.02 5.61
C ASP A 106 -11.47 5.37 5.24
N GLU A 107 -11.63 4.07 5.49
CA GLU A 107 -12.89 3.33 5.37
C GLU A 107 -13.85 3.54 6.57
N LEU A 108 -13.47 4.37 7.56
CA LEU A 108 -14.28 4.70 8.73
C LEU A 108 -15.05 6.02 8.55
N GLU A 109 -16.17 6.16 9.26
CA GLU A 109 -16.92 7.43 9.31
C GLU A 109 -16.11 8.56 9.97
N SER A 110 -15.21 8.22 10.88
CA SER A 110 -14.34 9.15 11.60
C SER A 110 -13.13 9.63 10.79
N SER A 111 -12.98 9.17 9.54
CA SER A 111 -11.90 9.67 8.66
C SER A 111 -12.06 11.16 8.37
N HIS A 112 -10.96 11.81 8.01
CA HIS A 112 -10.91 13.19 7.55
C HIS A 112 -10.31 13.29 6.13
N ALA A 113 -10.45 14.48 5.54
CA ALA A 113 -9.85 14.82 4.25
C ALA A 113 -8.31 15.01 4.41
N LEU A 114 -7.54 14.95 3.31
CA LEU A 114 -6.11 15.26 3.37
C LEU A 114 -5.86 16.73 3.70
N GLN A 115 -6.67 17.62 3.13
CA GLN A 115 -6.70 19.01 3.52
C GLN A 115 -7.66 19.18 4.70
N VAL A 116 -7.16 19.72 5.82
CA VAL A 116 -7.93 19.85 7.07
C VAL A 116 -8.04 21.32 7.49
N PRO A 117 -9.01 22.08 6.94
CA PRO A 117 -9.17 23.52 7.23
C PRO A 117 -9.36 23.85 8.72
N GLU A 118 -9.88 22.90 9.49
CA GLU A 118 -10.17 23.06 10.92
C GLU A 118 -8.92 22.98 11.82
N ALA A 119 -7.73 22.69 11.27
CA ALA A 119 -6.47 22.64 12.03
C ALA A 119 -6.01 24.04 12.49
N GLN A 120 -6.59 24.53 13.59
CA GLN A 120 -6.42 25.90 14.09
C GLN A 120 -5.70 25.95 15.44
N SER A 121 -5.92 24.96 16.32
CA SER A 121 -5.22 24.87 17.61
C SER A 121 -4.05 23.88 17.55
N PRO A 122 -3.06 23.98 18.47
CA PRO A 122 -1.99 22.99 18.56
C PRO A 122 -2.50 21.55 18.69
N ALA A 123 -3.59 21.34 19.43
CA ALA A 123 -4.19 20.01 19.57
C ALA A 123 -4.72 19.49 18.24
N ASP A 124 -5.44 20.32 17.48
CA ASP A 124 -5.96 19.94 16.16
C ASP A 124 -4.81 19.64 15.19
N ILE A 125 -3.77 20.46 15.21
CA ILE A 125 -2.56 20.25 14.39
C ILE A 125 -1.90 18.91 14.74
N PHE A 126 -1.77 18.55 16.01
CA PHE A 126 -1.20 17.25 16.38
C PHE A 126 -2.07 16.06 15.95
N THR A 127 -3.39 16.23 15.82
CA THR A 127 -4.26 15.13 15.39
C THR A 127 -4.14 14.76 13.92
N ILE A 128 -3.63 15.66 13.07
CA ILE A 128 -3.48 15.42 11.63
C ILE A 128 -2.09 14.85 11.27
N PHE A 129 -1.19 14.64 12.23
CA PHE A 129 0.01 13.83 12.04
C PHE A 129 -0.34 12.34 12.13
N ASP A 130 -1.09 11.86 11.15
CA ASP A 130 -1.75 10.56 11.17
C ASP A 130 -1.56 9.77 9.86
N GLN A 131 -2.09 8.55 9.79
CA GLN A 131 -1.92 7.70 8.60
C GLN A 131 -2.52 8.32 7.33
N ILE A 132 -3.58 9.14 7.45
CA ILE A 132 -4.20 9.79 6.29
C ILE A 132 -3.21 10.78 5.67
N THR A 133 -2.67 11.70 6.45
CA THR A 133 -1.70 12.71 5.97
C THR A 133 -0.49 12.08 5.27
N TYR A 134 0.07 11.02 5.85
CA TYR A 134 1.28 10.37 5.34
C TYR A 134 0.97 9.44 4.16
N ASP A 135 0.16 8.40 4.37
CA ASP A 135 0.02 7.31 3.41
C ASP A 135 -1.03 7.56 2.33
N LYS A 136 -2.15 8.22 2.65
CA LYS A 136 -3.10 8.64 1.62
C LYS A 136 -2.46 9.74 0.77
N GLY A 137 -1.72 10.66 1.41
CA GLY A 137 -0.90 11.66 0.72
C GLY A 137 0.08 11.02 -0.27
N ALA A 138 0.88 10.06 0.18
CA ALA A 138 1.79 9.30 -0.70
C ALA A 138 1.07 8.56 -1.82
N SER A 139 -0.11 7.99 -1.52
CA SER A 139 -0.94 7.29 -2.51
C SER A 139 -1.46 8.22 -3.60
N MET A 140 -1.76 9.48 -3.27
CA MET A 140 -2.12 10.50 -4.26
C MET A 140 -0.93 10.81 -5.18
N VAL A 141 0.28 10.96 -4.64
CA VAL A 141 1.49 11.17 -5.44
C VAL A 141 1.75 10.01 -6.38
N ARG A 142 1.62 8.76 -5.89
CA ARG A 142 1.77 7.55 -6.72
C ARG A 142 0.69 7.44 -7.80
N MET A 143 -0.56 7.77 -7.49
CA MET A 143 -1.63 7.77 -8.50
C MET A 143 -1.34 8.78 -9.61
N MET A 144 -0.84 9.98 -9.27
CA MET A 144 -0.39 10.96 -10.25
C MET A 144 0.79 10.45 -11.08
N GLN A 145 1.77 9.79 -10.47
CA GLN A 145 2.88 9.17 -11.20
C GLN A 145 2.39 8.21 -12.30
N TYR A 146 1.40 7.37 -12.00
CA TYR A 146 0.81 6.46 -13.00
C TYR A 146 0.00 7.17 -14.08
N LEU A 147 -0.56 8.34 -13.77
CA LEU A 147 -1.33 9.14 -14.73
C LEU A 147 -0.42 9.85 -15.71
N ILE A 148 0.45 10.73 -15.22
CA ILE A 148 1.22 11.65 -16.08
C ILE A 148 2.62 11.12 -16.40
N GLY A 149 3.03 10.02 -15.77
CA GLY A 149 4.35 9.43 -15.92
C GLY A 149 5.40 10.02 -14.98
N GLU A 150 6.40 9.20 -14.66
CA GLU A 150 7.49 9.56 -13.74
C GLU A 150 8.30 10.76 -14.21
N GLU A 151 8.57 10.87 -15.51
CA GLU A 151 9.38 11.97 -16.05
C GLU A 151 8.70 13.33 -15.85
N VAL A 152 7.39 13.40 -16.11
CA VAL A 152 6.59 14.62 -15.96
C VAL A 152 6.45 14.97 -14.49
N LEU A 153 6.14 13.99 -13.64
CA LEU A 153 6.10 14.20 -12.19
C LEU A 153 7.43 14.74 -11.67
N ARG A 154 8.55 14.09 -12.01
CA ARG A 154 9.89 14.52 -11.57
C ARG A 154 10.24 15.92 -12.05
N LYS A 155 9.97 16.26 -13.32
CA LYS A 155 10.18 17.62 -13.85
C LYS A 155 9.31 18.64 -13.12
N GLY A 156 8.04 18.32 -12.87
CA GLY A 156 7.12 19.19 -12.16
C GLY A 156 7.56 19.46 -10.74
N LEU A 157 7.98 18.43 -10.00
CA LEU A 157 8.53 18.59 -8.66
C LEU A 157 9.81 19.43 -8.65
N MET A 158 10.72 19.23 -9.61
CA MET A 158 11.91 20.07 -9.73
C MET A 158 11.58 21.53 -10.01
N GLN A 159 10.59 21.79 -10.87
CA GLN A 159 10.16 23.15 -11.20
C GLN A 159 9.44 23.81 -10.02
N TYR A 160 8.54 23.08 -9.35
CA TYR A 160 7.86 23.51 -8.14
C TYR A 160 8.87 23.91 -7.05
N LEU A 161 9.87 23.06 -6.78
CA LEU A 161 10.90 23.38 -5.78
C LEU A 161 11.71 24.63 -6.16
N LYS A 162 12.14 24.74 -7.43
CA LYS A 162 12.93 25.89 -7.91
C LYS A 162 12.16 27.20 -7.90
N SER A 163 10.88 27.16 -8.24
CA SER A 163 10.04 28.35 -8.31
C SER A 163 9.64 28.90 -6.93
N ASN A 164 9.73 28.09 -5.88
CA ASN A 164 9.25 28.44 -4.54
C ASN A 164 10.36 28.35 -3.47
N VAL A 165 11.63 28.43 -3.87
CA VAL A 165 12.79 28.37 -2.96
C VAL A 165 12.68 29.42 -1.85
N TYR A 166 12.74 28.96 -0.59
CA TYR A 166 12.62 29.77 0.62
C TYR A 166 11.26 30.47 0.81
N ASP A 167 10.21 29.92 0.21
CA ASP A 167 8.85 30.46 0.32
C ASP A 167 7.85 29.38 0.77
N VAL A 168 6.63 29.84 1.04
CA VAL A 168 5.48 29.01 1.39
C VAL A 168 4.56 28.78 0.18
N THR A 169 3.92 27.62 0.11
CA THR A 169 3.08 27.25 -1.04
C THR A 169 1.75 26.62 -0.62
N THR A 170 0.84 26.55 -1.59
CA THR A 170 -0.41 25.79 -1.51
C THR A 170 -0.41 24.73 -2.60
N MET A 171 -1.36 23.79 -2.54
CA MET A 171 -1.47 22.73 -3.54
C MET A 171 -1.61 23.25 -5.00
N HIS A 172 -2.27 24.41 -5.19
CA HIS A 172 -2.48 25.01 -6.51
C HIS A 172 -1.16 25.27 -7.26
N ASN A 173 -0.10 25.65 -6.55
CA ASN A 173 1.20 25.92 -7.15
C ASN A 173 1.78 24.69 -7.86
N LEU A 174 1.53 23.49 -7.33
CA LEU A 174 2.01 22.25 -7.94
C LEU A 174 1.11 21.79 -9.09
N TRP A 175 -0.22 21.94 -8.95
CA TRP A 175 -1.17 21.50 -9.97
C TRP A 175 -1.02 22.24 -11.29
N GLU A 176 -0.81 23.55 -11.25
CA GLU A 176 -0.60 24.37 -12.45
C GLU A 176 0.65 23.91 -13.24
N ILE A 177 1.74 23.62 -12.52
CA ILE A 177 3.00 23.15 -13.12
C ILE A 177 2.80 21.77 -13.76
N LEU A 178 2.18 20.83 -13.05
CA LEU A 178 1.98 19.47 -13.57
C LEU A 178 1.00 19.44 -14.76
N PHE A 179 -0.03 20.29 -14.73
CA PHE A 179 -0.96 20.45 -15.85
C PHE A 179 -0.22 20.94 -17.11
N THR A 180 0.56 22.02 -16.96
CA THR A 180 1.34 22.60 -18.07
C THR A 180 2.31 21.58 -18.66
N LEU A 181 3.07 20.88 -17.82
CA LEU A 181 4.02 19.88 -18.30
C LEU A 181 3.35 18.68 -18.97
N ASN A 182 2.14 18.29 -18.55
CA ASN A 182 1.38 17.25 -19.23
C ASN A 182 0.90 17.69 -20.62
N GLU A 183 0.51 18.96 -20.77
CA GLU A 183 0.09 19.53 -22.06
C GLU A 183 1.27 19.67 -23.04
N GLU A 184 2.46 19.99 -22.54
CA GLU A 184 3.69 20.15 -23.35
C GLU A 184 4.30 18.82 -23.82
N GLN A 185 3.78 17.67 -23.38
CA GLN A 185 4.27 16.37 -23.85
C GLN A 185 4.02 16.18 -25.35
N PRO A 186 4.81 15.31 -26.03
CA PRO A 186 4.45 14.84 -27.37
C PRO A 186 3.02 14.30 -27.34
N THR A 187 2.20 14.62 -28.36
CA THR A 187 0.76 14.32 -28.37
C THR A 187 0.42 12.86 -28.06
N ALA A 188 1.29 11.90 -28.41
CA ALA A 188 1.12 10.49 -28.11
C ALA A 188 1.22 10.12 -26.61
N ASN A 189 1.84 10.98 -25.79
CA ASN A 189 2.10 10.76 -24.37
C ASN A 189 1.25 11.67 -23.47
N VAL A 190 0.51 12.62 -24.04
CA VAL A 190 -0.42 13.47 -23.27
C VAL A 190 -1.51 12.60 -22.69
N THR A 191 -1.65 12.64 -21.36
CA THR A 191 -2.75 11.94 -20.70
C THR A 191 -4.01 12.77 -20.84
N LEU A 192 -5.02 12.18 -21.47
CA LEU A 192 -6.31 12.83 -21.71
C LEU A 192 -7.29 12.53 -20.57
N GLY A 193 -8.04 13.55 -20.15
CA GLY A 193 -9.13 13.47 -19.20
C GLY A 193 -10.45 12.96 -19.82
N TRP A 194 -11.51 12.98 -19.01
CA TRP A 194 -12.87 12.58 -19.40
C TRP A 194 -13.44 13.40 -20.56
N ASP A 195 -12.97 14.64 -20.74
CA ASP A 195 -13.38 15.55 -21.81
C ASP A 195 -12.53 15.44 -23.09
N LYS A 196 -11.62 14.44 -23.16
CA LYS A 196 -10.66 14.21 -24.25
C LYS A 196 -9.66 15.34 -24.48
N LYS A 197 -9.42 16.19 -23.47
CA LYS A 197 -8.35 17.20 -23.42
C LYS A 197 -7.27 16.76 -22.44
N PRO A 198 -6.10 17.44 -22.37
CA PRO A 198 -5.12 17.16 -21.32
C PRO A 198 -5.79 17.15 -19.95
N VAL A 199 -5.52 16.09 -19.16
CA VAL A 199 -6.20 15.90 -17.87
C VAL A 199 -5.95 17.09 -16.95
N ASN A 200 -7.03 17.70 -16.45
CA ASN A 200 -6.93 18.72 -15.41
C ASN A 200 -6.67 18.02 -14.07
N ILE A 201 -5.42 18.06 -13.63
CA ILE A 201 -4.96 17.39 -12.39
C ILE A 201 -5.63 18.01 -11.17
N GLU A 202 -5.80 19.33 -11.14
CA GLU A 202 -6.46 20.01 -10.02
C GLU A 202 -7.90 19.53 -9.86
N GLN A 203 -8.67 19.52 -10.95
CA GLN A 203 -10.05 19.05 -10.93
C GLN A 203 -10.16 17.57 -10.59
N LEU A 204 -9.22 16.76 -11.10
CA LEU A 204 -9.13 15.35 -10.76
C LEU A 204 -8.91 15.16 -9.26
N MET A 205 -7.89 15.82 -8.71
CA MET A 205 -7.39 15.63 -7.35
C MET A 205 -8.25 16.30 -6.28
N TYR A 206 -9.07 17.29 -6.64
CA TYR A 206 -9.87 18.07 -5.70
C TYR A 206 -10.58 17.20 -4.66
N CYS A 207 -11.45 16.28 -5.07
CA CYS A 207 -12.19 15.44 -4.13
C CYS A 207 -11.38 14.35 -3.44
N TRP A 208 -10.21 13.99 -3.97
CA TRP A 208 -9.29 13.08 -3.28
C TRP A 208 -8.59 13.77 -2.11
N ILE A 209 -8.46 15.10 -2.17
CA ILE A 209 -7.78 15.92 -1.17
C ILE A 209 -8.76 16.52 -0.17
N THR A 210 -9.87 17.09 -0.64
CA THR A 210 -10.84 17.83 0.17
C THR A 210 -11.97 16.95 0.72
N GLY A 211 -12.08 15.70 0.26
CA GLY A 211 -13.06 14.73 0.71
C GLY A 211 -12.45 13.60 1.56
N PRO A 212 -13.10 13.19 2.66
CA PRO A 212 -12.70 11.98 3.38
C PRO A 212 -13.12 10.72 2.62
N GLY A 213 -12.42 9.62 2.88
CA GLY A 213 -12.69 8.32 2.28
C GLY A 213 -12.19 8.16 0.85
N PHE A 214 -12.63 7.06 0.25
CA PHE A 214 -12.32 6.65 -1.12
C PHE A 214 -13.47 5.80 -1.71
N PRO A 215 -13.50 5.58 -3.04
CA PRO A 215 -14.59 4.85 -3.66
C PRO A 215 -14.43 3.32 -3.55
N LEU A 216 -15.55 2.64 -3.41
CA LEU A 216 -15.78 1.29 -3.92
C LEU A 216 -16.24 1.41 -5.37
N VAL A 217 -15.45 0.86 -6.30
CA VAL A 217 -15.79 0.76 -7.71
C VAL A 217 -16.42 -0.61 -7.97
N THR A 218 -17.67 -0.62 -8.41
CA THR A 218 -18.42 -1.84 -8.73
C THR A 218 -18.40 -2.11 -10.23
N ILE A 219 -18.05 -3.34 -10.62
CA ILE A 219 -17.93 -3.80 -12.00
C ILE A 219 -18.96 -4.90 -12.23
N ASP A 220 -19.97 -4.61 -13.04
CA ASP A 220 -20.99 -5.58 -13.47
C ASP A 220 -20.80 -5.92 -14.94
N ARG A 221 -20.27 -7.12 -15.23
CA ARG A 221 -19.99 -7.54 -16.60
C ARG A 221 -21.24 -8.06 -17.30
N ASN A 222 -21.46 -7.58 -18.52
CA ASN A 222 -22.31 -8.23 -19.49
C ASN A 222 -21.47 -9.16 -20.37
N TYR A 223 -21.60 -10.45 -20.10
CA TYR A 223 -20.83 -11.51 -20.75
C TYR A 223 -21.28 -11.80 -22.20
N ASP A 224 -22.48 -11.38 -22.60
CA ASP A 224 -23.03 -11.65 -23.93
C ASP A 224 -22.50 -10.69 -24.99
N ASN A 225 -22.23 -9.44 -24.61
CA ASN A 225 -21.76 -8.39 -25.53
C ASN A 225 -20.36 -7.86 -25.20
N ALA A 226 -19.65 -8.49 -24.26
CA ALA A 226 -18.30 -8.08 -23.83
C ALA A 226 -18.22 -6.63 -23.35
N THR A 227 -19.21 -6.18 -22.58
CA THR A 227 -19.23 -4.87 -21.93
C THR A 227 -19.26 -5.00 -20.41
N ALA A 228 -18.95 -3.94 -19.67
CA ALA A 228 -19.18 -3.85 -18.24
C ALA A 228 -19.82 -2.52 -17.87
N THR A 229 -20.76 -2.56 -16.93
CA THR A 229 -21.34 -1.38 -16.30
C THR A 229 -20.54 -1.10 -15.03
N ILE A 230 -20.01 0.11 -14.91
CA ILE A 230 -19.12 0.51 -13.81
C ILE A 230 -19.73 1.68 -13.05
N SER A 231 -19.79 1.56 -11.73
CA SER A 231 -20.32 2.58 -10.83
C SER A 231 -19.44 2.75 -9.58
N GLN A 232 -19.70 3.81 -8.81
CA GLN A 232 -18.98 4.09 -7.57
C GLN A 232 -19.92 4.51 -6.43
N LYS A 233 -19.52 4.14 -5.21
CA LYS A 233 -20.00 4.71 -3.94
C LYS A 233 -18.82 4.85 -2.98
N ARG A 234 -18.89 5.74 -1.99
CA ARG A 234 -17.89 5.74 -0.90
C ARG A 234 -17.85 4.37 -0.22
N PHE A 235 -16.66 3.83 -0.02
CA PHE A 235 -16.47 2.59 0.72
C PHE A 235 -16.51 2.86 2.23
N TYR A 236 -17.22 1.99 2.95
CA TYR A 236 -17.19 1.91 4.40
C TYR A 236 -17.00 0.46 4.81
N ILE A 237 -16.17 0.21 5.82
CA ILE A 237 -15.96 -1.17 6.30
C ILE A 237 -17.17 -1.73 7.07
N THR A 238 -18.13 -0.88 7.42
CA THR A 238 -19.37 -1.29 8.10
C THR A 238 -20.60 -0.77 7.36
N ASP A 239 -21.58 -1.66 7.12
CA ASP A 239 -22.89 -1.34 6.53
C ASP A 239 -23.78 -0.44 7.42
N LYS A 240 -23.31 -0.10 8.63
CA LYS A 240 -24.02 0.79 9.57
C LYS A 240 -23.60 2.25 9.47
N ALA A 241 -22.93 2.65 8.38
CA ALA A 241 -22.62 4.05 8.17
C ALA A 241 -23.92 4.88 8.15
N THR A 242 -24.06 5.77 9.13
CA THR A 242 -25.21 6.67 9.32
C THR A 242 -25.00 8.02 8.64
N SER A 243 -23.75 8.38 8.38
CA SER A 243 -23.36 9.62 7.72
C SER A 243 -23.26 9.42 6.22
N ARG A 244 -24.10 10.14 5.45
CA ARG A 244 -23.90 10.29 4.02
C ARG A 244 -22.92 11.43 3.80
N SER A 245 -21.87 11.20 3.01
CA SER A 245 -21.00 12.30 2.55
C SER A 245 -21.84 13.41 1.93
N THR A 246 -21.75 14.61 2.48
CA THR A 246 -22.41 15.83 1.97
C THR A 246 -21.37 16.80 1.42
N GLY A 247 -21.81 17.77 0.61
CA GLY A 247 -20.92 18.79 0.02
C GLY A 247 -20.58 18.49 -1.44
N GLU A 248 -19.65 19.27 -1.99
CA GLU A 248 -19.31 19.25 -3.43
C GLU A 248 -18.83 17.87 -3.92
N CYS A 249 -18.09 17.16 -3.08
CA CYS A 249 -17.59 15.83 -3.42
C CYS A 249 -18.59 14.70 -3.18
N ALA A 250 -19.57 14.88 -2.27
CA ALA A 250 -20.64 13.91 -1.96
C ALA A 250 -20.24 12.41 -1.91
N GLY A 251 -18.98 12.10 -1.58
CA GLY A 251 -18.45 10.72 -1.59
C GLY A 251 -18.28 10.12 -2.99
N GLN A 252 -17.94 10.93 -3.98
CA GLN A 252 -17.66 10.53 -5.35
C GLN A 252 -16.46 11.30 -5.92
N TRP A 253 -15.79 10.66 -6.88
CA TRP A 253 -14.52 11.12 -7.41
C TRP A 253 -14.48 10.99 -8.93
N TYR A 254 -13.63 11.77 -9.60
CA TYR A 254 -13.15 11.36 -10.92
C TYR A 254 -12.15 10.23 -10.71
N VAL A 255 -12.50 9.01 -11.17
CA VAL A 255 -11.68 7.82 -10.94
C VAL A 255 -11.03 7.38 -12.25
N PRO A 256 -9.69 7.38 -12.34
CA PRO A 256 -8.98 6.77 -13.46
C PRO A 256 -9.01 5.25 -13.33
N LEU A 257 -9.53 4.59 -14.36
CA LEU A 257 -9.68 3.14 -14.41
C LEU A 257 -8.71 2.59 -15.46
N TRP A 258 -7.66 1.92 -15.01
CA TRP A 258 -6.89 1.02 -15.87
C TRP A 258 -7.49 -0.37 -15.81
N GLN A 259 -7.43 -1.08 -16.93
CA GLN A 259 -7.99 -2.42 -17.04
C GLN A 259 -6.97 -3.37 -17.65
N ARG A 260 -7.11 -4.63 -17.29
CA ARG A 260 -6.27 -5.71 -17.79
C ARG A 260 -7.12 -6.96 -17.97
N ASN A 261 -6.91 -7.64 -19.09
CA ASN A 261 -7.39 -8.99 -19.34
C ASN A 261 -6.17 -9.89 -19.67
N LYS A 262 -6.43 -11.09 -20.21
CA LYS A 262 -5.36 -12.05 -20.56
C LYS A 262 -4.40 -11.55 -21.64
N THR A 263 -4.83 -10.65 -22.53
CA THR A 263 -4.09 -10.28 -23.75
C THR A 263 -3.58 -8.84 -23.73
N ALA A 264 -4.22 -7.94 -22.98
CA ALA A 264 -3.96 -6.52 -23.03
C ALA A 264 -4.11 -5.84 -21.67
N THR A 265 -3.43 -4.71 -21.53
CA THR A 265 -3.69 -3.70 -20.51
C THR A 265 -4.02 -2.39 -21.22
N TRP A 266 -5.06 -1.69 -20.79
CA TRP A 266 -5.50 -0.43 -21.40
C TRP A 266 -6.03 0.55 -20.36
N GLY A 267 -6.45 1.72 -20.85
CA GLY A 267 -6.86 2.86 -20.04
C GLY A 267 -5.77 3.94 -19.92
N PRO A 268 -6.00 4.98 -19.09
CA PRO A 268 -7.15 5.10 -18.21
C PRO A 268 -8.46 5.39 -18.97
N SER A 269 -9.54 4.72 -18.57
CA SER A 269 -10.91 5.18 -18.78
C SER A 269 -11.33 6.01 -17.57
N TRP A 270 -12.37 6.83 -17.70
CA TRP A 270 -12.79 7.75 -16.63
C TRP A 270 -14.17 7.41 -16.12
N LEU A 271 -14.28 7.20 -14.81
CA LEU A 271 -15.56 7.16 -14.12
C LEU A 271 -15.79 8.52 -13.46
N GLU A 272 -16.76 9.27 -13.97
CA GLU A 272 -17.09 10.60 -13.48
C GLU A 272 -18.01 10.53 -12.24
N PRO A 273 -18.02 11.55 -11.38
CA PRO A 273 -19.01 11.68 -10.33
C PRO A 273 -20.45 11.62 -10.88
N ASN A 274 -21.35 11.00 -10.14
CA ASN A 274 -22.78 10.84 -10.43
C ASN A 274 -23.07 10.17 -11.77
N SER A 275 -22.12 9.40 -12.29
CA SER A 275 -22.22 8.71 -13.58
C SER A 275 -22.15 7.19 -13.42
N VAL A 276 -22.61 6.50 -14.46
CA VAL A 276 -22.39 5.08 -14.68
C VAL A 276 -21.63 4.96 -15.99
N LEU A 277 -20.46 4.32 -15.97
CA LEU A 277 -19.64 4.12 -17.15
C LEU A 277 -20.00 2.79 -17.80
N LEU A 278 -20.37 2.81 -19.08
CA LEU A 278 -20.42 1.61 -19.92
C LEU A 278 -19.05 1.43 -20.59
N LEU A 279 -18.34 0.36 -20.22
CA LEU A 279 -17.00 0.06 -20.70
C LEU A 279 -17.01 -1.12 -21.68
N GLU A 280 -16.43 -0.91 -22.87
CA GLU A 280 -16.11 -1.98 -23.81
C GLU A 280 -14.87 -2.77 -23.34
N LEU A 281 -14.95 -4.10 -23.30
CA LEU A 281 -13.92 -4.94 -22.67
C LEU A 281 -12.83 -5.44 -23.64
N ASN A 282 -12.59 -4.78 -24.77
CA ASN A 282 -11.49 -5.09 -25.70
C ASN A 282 -11.32 -6.60 -26.01
N GLY A 283 -12.44 -7.28 -26.32
CA GLY A 283 -12.42 -8.71 -26.66
C GLY A 283 -12.20 -9.65 -25.48
N THR A 284 -12.37 -9.19 -24.24
CA THR A 284 -12.43 -10.06 -23.05
C THR A 284 -13.62 -11.00 -23.19
N GLY A 285 -13.34 -12.27 -23.46
CA GLY A 285 -14.36 -13.30 -23.65
C GLY A 285 -15.12 -13.59 -22.37
N SER A 286 -16.18 -14.38 -22.51
CA SER A 286 -17.01 -14.77 -21.37
C SER A 286 -16.29 -15.66 -20.35
N ASP A 287 -15.23 -16.34 -20.78
CA ASP A 287 -14.37 -17.21 -19.96
C ASP A 287 -13.01 -16.56 -19.62
N ASP A 288 -12.90 -15.25 -19.86
CA ASP A 288 -11.73 -14.45 -19.51
C ASP A 288 -12.05 -13.57 -18.31
N TRP A 289 -11.12 -13.51 -17.35
CA TRP A 289 -11.20 -12.57 -16.23
C TRP A 289 -10.92 -11.14 -16.71
N LEU A 290 -11.47 -10.17 -15.99
CA LEU A 290 -11.14 -8.76 -16.07
C LEU A 290 -10.59 -8.29 -14.72
N ILE A 291 -9.44 -7.63 -14.74
CA ILE A 291 -8.90 -6.89 -13.61
C ILE A 291 -9.05 -5.40 -13.91
N VAL A 292 -9.67 -4.68 -12.98
CA VAL A 292 -9.67 -3.22 -12.93
C VAL A 292 -8.69 -2.80 -11.83
N ASN A 293 -7.97 -1.71 -12.07
CA ASN A 293 -6.89 -1.22 -11.22
C ASN A 293 -5.65 -2.14 -11.12
N PRO A 294 -5.14 -2.74 -12.22
CA PRO A 294 -3.94 -3.57 -12.15
C PRO A 294 -2.78 -2.77 -11.56
N LYS A 295 -1.98 -3.42 -10.72
CA LYS A 295 -0.92 -2.84 -9.88
C LYS A 295 -1.39 -1.93 -8.74
N ALA A 296 -2.68 -1.92 -8.40
CA ALA A 296 -3.27 -1.00 -7.43
C ALA A 296 -2.88 0.46 -7.70
N ARG A 297 -2.98 0.90 -8.96
CA ARG A 297 -2.50 2.21 -9.44
C ARG A 297 -3.25 3.39 -8.81
N ALA A 298 -4.56 3.23 -8.61
CA ALA A 298 -5.44 4.22 -8.02
C ALA A 298 -5.96 3.78 -6.66
N TYR A 299 -6.36 4.77 -5.86
CA TYR A 299 -6.73 4.61 -4.45
C TYR A 299 -8.21 4.23 -4.30
N PHE A 300 -8.57 3.01 -4.70
CA PHE A 300 -9.94 2.49 -4.55
C PHE A 300 -9.98 0.97 -4.42
N ARG A 301 -11.09 0.46 -3.91
CA ARG A 301 -11.40 -0.98 -3.85
C ARG A 301 -12.29 -1.40 -5.01
N THR A 302 -12.14 -2.63 -5.50
CA THR A 302 -12.92 -3.14 -6.64
C THR A 302 -13.85 -4.28 -6.22
N LEU A 303 -15.15 -4.12 -6.46
CA LEU A 303 -16.14 -5.19 -6.37
C LEU A 303 -16.51 -5.68 -7.77
N TYR A 304 -16.24 -6.95 -8.06
CA TYR A 304 -16.68 -7.58 -9.31
C TYR A 304 -17.96 -8.40 -9.12
N ASP A 305 -18.65 -8.71 -10.22
CA ASP A 305 -19.69 -9.73 -10.25
C ASP A 305 -19.16 -11.13 -9.88
N ASP A 306 -20.06 -12.01 -9.44
CA ASP A 306 -19.72 -13.34 -8.93
C ASP A 306 -18.91 -14.19 -9.90
N ARG A 307 -19.22 -14.11 -11.20
CA ARG A 307 -18.54 -14.90 -12.24
C ARG A 307 -17.12 -14.38 -12.46
N ASN A 308 -16.90 -13.08 -12.42
CA ASN A 308 -15.55 -12.54 -12.60
C ASN A 308 -14.67 -12.88 -11.38
N TRP A 309 -15.21 -12.85 -10.16
CA TRP A 309 -14.51 -13.36 -8.98
C TRP A 309 -14.10 -14.83 -9.10
N ASP A 310 -14.99 -15.68 -9.66
CA ASP A 310 -14.67 -17.08 -9.92
C ASP A 310 -13.53 -17.21 -10.95
N LEU A 311 -13.61 -16.48 -12.07
CA LEU A 311 -12.56 -16.50 -13.11
C LEU A 311 -11.20 -16.01 -12.58
N ILE A 312 -11.18 -15.00 -11.70
CA ILE A 312 -9.97 -14.52 -11.04
C ILE A 312 -9.41 -15.61 -10.11
N THR A 313 -10.27 -16.23 -9.31
CA THR A 313 -9.88 -17.28 -8.36
C THR A 313 -9.33 -18.51 -9.08
N GLU A 314 -9.97 -18.93 -10.16
CA GLU A 314 -9.51 -20.02 -11.03
C GLU A 314 -8.13 -19.71 -11.63
N GLN A 315 -7.92 -18.48 -12.11
CA GLN A 315 -6.62 -18.07 -12.64
C GLN A 315 -5.55 -18.08 -11.54
N LEU A 316 -5.83 -17.57 -10.35
CA LEU A 316 -4.90 -17.60 -9.22
C LEU A 316 -4.51 -19.04 -8.83
N LEU A 317 -5.49 -19.96 -8.83
CA LEU A 317 -5.26 -21.36 -8.51
C LEU A 317 -4.50 -22.12 -9.62
N LYS A 318 -4.66 -21.70 -10.88
CA LYS A 318 -3.99 -22.31 -12.04
C LYS A 318 -2.57 -21.79 -12.23
N ASP A 319 -2.42 -20.47 -12.25
CA ASP A 319 -1.16 -19.75 -12.40
C ASP A 319 -1.34 -18.31 -11.91
N HIS A 320 -1.01 -18.09 -10.64
CA HIS A 320 -1.10 -16.78 -10.01
C HIS A 320 -0.11 -15.77 -10.62
N THR A 321 1.01 -16.22 -11.21
CA THR A 321 2.08 -15.32 -11.69
C THR A 321 1.67 -14.50 -12.92
N VAL A 322 0.55 -14.85 -13.56
CA VAL A 322 -0.08 -14.03 -14.60
C VAL A 322 -0.45 -12.64 -14.06
N TYR A 323 -0.90 -12.53 -12.83
CA TYR A 323 -1.15 -11.24 -12.18
C TYR A 323 0.14 -10.70 -11.59
N ASP A 324 0.36 -9.39 -11.74
CA ASP A 324 1.46 -8.72 -11.05
C ASP A 324 1.29 -8.81 -9.52
N VAL A 325 2.42 -8.69 -8.82
CA VAL A 325 2.51 -8.90 -7.37
C VAL A 325 1.54 -7.98 -6.62
N GLU A 326 1.47 -6.73 -7.02
CA GLU A 326 0.64 -5.71 -6.40
C GLU A 326 -0.86 -5.99 -6.62
N THR A 327 -1.26 -6.45 -7.82
CA THR A 327 -2.64 -6.89 -8.09
C THR A 327 -3.05 -8.06 -7.21
N ARG A 328 -2.17 -9.06 -7.03
CA ARG A 328 -2.46 -10.23 -6.17
C ARG A 328 -2.68 -9.83 -4.72
N SER A 329 -1.89 -8.88 -4.23
CA SER A 329 -2.06 -8.27 -2.91
C SER A 329 -3.38 -7.50 -2.81
N GLN A 330 -3.70 -6.66 -3.79
CA GLN A 330 -4.97 -5.92 -3.83
C GLN A 330 -6.19 -6.85 -3.85
N LEU A 331 -6.17 -7.91 -4.65
CA LEU A 331 -7.29 -8.86 -4.73
C LEU A 331 -7.59 -9.53 -3.38
N ILE A 332 -6.56 -9.88 -2.60
CA ILE A 332 -6.75 -10.41 -1.24
C ILE A 332 -7.31 -9.31 -0.33
N ASP A 333 -6.72 -8.12 -0.31
CA ASP A 333 -7.14 -7.04 0.58
C ASP A 333 -8.60 -6.64 0.30
N ASP A 334 -8.95 -6.43 -0.97
CA ASP A 334 -10.30 -6.09 -1.41
C ASP A 334 -11.30 -7.20 -1.07
N ALA A 335 -11.01 -8.47 -1.38
CA ALA A 335 -11.97 -9.55 -1.13
C ALA A 335 -12.32 -9.67 0.36
N PHE A 336 -11.34 -9.54 1.26
CA PHE A 336 -11.59 -9.62 2.71
C PHE A 336 -12.20 -8.34 3.29
N ALA A 337 -11.83 -7.16 2.79
CA ALA A 337 -12.48 -5.90 3.19
C ALA A 337 -13.95 -5.86 2.74
N LEU A 338 -14.24 -6.28 1.50
CA LEU A 338 -15.59 -6.40 0.97
C LEU A 338 -16.41 -7.44 1.74
N ALA A 339 -15.79 -8.57 2.12
CA ALA A 339 -16.46 -9.57 2.94
C ALA A 339 -16.81 -9.06 4.33
N ARG A 340 -15.90 -8.29 4.94
CA ARG A 340 -16.14 -7.63 6.23
C ARG A 340 -17.23 -6.54 6.13
N ALA A 341 -17.27 -5.82 5.02
CA ALA A 341 -18.30 -4.81 4.75
C ALA A 341 -19.67 -5.40 4.38
N GLY A 342 -19.76 -6.71 4.08
CA GLY A 342 -20.99 -7.37 3.64
C GLY A 342 -21.27 -7.24 2.13
N GLU A 343 -20.34 -6.70 1.36
CA GLU A 343 -20.44 -6.52 -0.10
C GLU A 343 -20.04 -7.78 -0.89
N LEU A 344 -19.28 -8.69 -0.27
CA LEU A 344 -18.88 -9.98 -0.83
C LEU A 344 -19.12 -11.11 0.18
N HIS A 345 -19.52 -12.29 -0.27
CA HIS A 345 -19.66 -13.40 0.67
C HIS A 345 -18.28 -13.95 1.08
N TYR A 346 -18.07 -14.22 2.38
CA TYR A 346 -16.79 -14.74 2.89
C TYR A 346 -16.31 -16.01 2.18
N SER A 347 -17.21 -16.84 1.65
CA SER A 347 -16.81 -18.03 0.88
C SER A 347 -15.99 -17.69 -0.36
N LYS A 348 -16.25 -16.56 -1.04
CA LYS A 348 -15.48 -16.10 -2.20
C LYS A 348 -14.09 -15.63 -1.76
N ALA A 349 -14.01 -14.83 -0.70
CA ALA A 349 -12.74 -14.37 -0.14
C ALA A 349 -11.86 -15.54 0.34
N LEU A 350 -12.45 -16.50 1.06
CA LEU A 350 -11.75 -17.71 1.53
C LEU A 350 -11.38 -18.66 0.38
N ALA A 351 -12.19 -18.75 -0.68
CA ALA A 351 -11.85 -19.51 -1.87
C ALA A 351 -10.65 -18.88 -2.60
N LEU A 352 -10.65 -17.55 -2.74
CA LEU A 352 -9.54 -16.81 -3.31
C LEU A 352 -8.26 -17.06 -2.51
N SER A 353 -8.24 -16.91 -1.18
CA SER A 353 -7.02 -17.09 -0.38
C SER A 353 -6.41 -18.50 -0.43
N GLN A 354 -7.10 -19.51 -0.96
CA GLN A 354 -6.52 -20.86 -1.14
C GLN A 354 -5.30 -20.87 -2.06
N TYR A 355 -5.18 -19.93 -3.00
CA TYR A 355 -4.00 -19.87 -3.87
C TYR A 355 -2.71 -19.58 -3.10
N LEU A 356 -2.79 -18.96 -1.90
CA LEU A 356 -1.63 -18.61 -1.08
C LEU A 356 -0.72 -19.81 -0.81
N ARG A 357 -1.26 -21.04 -0.75
CA ARG A 357 -0.46 -22.27 -0.63
C ARG A 357 0.64 -22.42 -1.71
N MET A 358 0.46 -21.77 -2.87
CA MET A 358 1.42 -21.76 -3.99
C MET A 358 2.27 -20.49 -4.02
N GLU A 359 1.79 -19.40 -3.42
CA GLU A 359 2.45 -18.08 -3.46
C GLU A 359 3.85 -18.11 -2.82
N THR A 360 4.76 -17.34 -3.41
CA THR A 360 6.18 -17.27 -3.02
C THR A 360 6.69 -15.86 -2.88
N HIS A 361 5.83 -14.87 -3.13
CA HIS A 361 6.19 -13.47 -3.08
C HIS A 361 5.81 -12.86 -1.73
N PHE A 362 6.67 -11.99 -1.20
CA PHE A 362 6.50 -11.34 0.10
C PHE A 362 5.19 -10.53 0.18
N VAL A 363 4.92 -9.70 -0.82
CA VAL A 363 3.84 -8.69 -0.78
C VAL A 363 2.42 -9.30 -0.65
N PRO A 364 1.97 -10.28 -1.49
CA PRO A 364 0.66 -10.89 -1.33
C PRO A 364 0.56 -11.72 -0.05
N TRP A 365 1.67 -12.34 0.39
CA TRP A 365 1.72 -13.06 1.66
C TRP A 365 1.53 -12.12 2.85
N GLU A 366 2.15 -10.94 2.87
CA GLU A 366 1.99 -10.00 3.98
C GLU A 366 0.53 -9.52 4.07
N THR A 367 -0.15 -9.27 2.95
CA THR A 367 -1.60 -9.01 2.93
C THR A 367 -2.39 -10.22 3.41
N GLY A 368 -2.10 -11.43 2.91
CA GLY A 368 -2.76 -12.67 3.31
C GLY A 368 -2.67 -12.92 4.82
N ILE A 369 -1.48 -12.72 5.37
CA ILE A 369 -1.23 -12.78 6.80
C ILE A 369 -2.04 -11.74 7.56
N LYS A 370 -2.10 -10.49 7.11
CA LYS A 370 -2.89 -9.43 7.75
C LYS A 370 -4.36 -9.86 7.90
N VAL A 371 -4.98 -10.30 6.81
CA VAL A 371 -6.41 -10.64 6.79
C VAL A 371 -6.70 -11.94 7.54
N LEU A 372 -5.84 -12.96 7.43
CA LEU A 372 -6.00 -14.22 8.16
C LEU A 372 -5.75 -14.04 9.66
N ASN A 373 -4.78 -13.22 10.05
CA ASN A 373 -4.54 -12.92 11.46
C ASN A 373 -5.72 -12.14 12.08
N HIS A 374 -6.33 -11.22 11.33
CA HIS A 374 -7.56 -10.56 11.78
C HIS A 374 -8.68 -11.58 12.04
N LEU A 375 -8.95 -12.49 11.10
CA LEU A 375 -9.92 -13.56 11.30
C LEU A 375 -9.57 -14.48 12.48
N GLY A 376 -8.30 -14.83 12.64
CA GLY A 376 -7.82 -15.63 13.77
C GLY A 376 -8.14 -14.99 15.11
N LYS A 377 -7.99 -13.66 15.24
CA LYS A 377 -8.39 -12.90 16.42
C LYS A 377 -9.91 -12.85 16.61
N MET A 378 -10.69 -12.79 15.52
CA MET A 378 -12.15 -12.81 15.61
C MET A 378 -12.71 -14.18 16.01
N TYR A 379 -12.03 -15.26 15.61
CA TYR A 379 -12.35 -16.62 16.03
C TYR A 379 -11.69 -17.01 17.36
N ASP A 380 -10.92 -16.13 18.01
CA ASP A 380 -10.30 -16.46 19.28
C ASP A 380 -11.38 -16.84 20.31
N GLU A 381 -11.12 -17.90 21.08
CA GLU A 381 -12.09 -18.53 21.99
C GLU A 381 -13.39 -19.08 21.35
N HIS A 382 -13.56 -18.98 20.02
CA HIS A 382 -14.70 -19.52 19.30
C HIS A 382 -14.51 -21.02 18.98
N GLU A 383 -15.60 -21.81 18.98
CA GLU A 383 -15.54 -23.26 18.72
C GLU A 383 -14.92 -23.62 17.35
N MET A 384 -15.04 -22.71 16.38
CA MET A 384 -14.51 -22.85 15.02
C MET A 384 -13.02 -22.49 14.90
N TYR A 385 -12.37 -22.01 15.97
CA TYR A 385 -10.95 -21.64 15.93
C TYR A 385 -10.08 -22.81 15.49
N GLY A 386 -10.36 -24.02 15.96
CA GLY A 386 -9.61 -25.22 15.57
C GLY A 386 -9.66 -25.46 14.06
N THR A 387 -10.84 -25.33 13.44
CA THR A 387 -11.03 -25.46 11.99
C THR A 387 -10.30 -24.35 11.23
N PHE A 388 -10.42 -23.09 11.69
CA PHE A 388 -9.73 -21.97 11.08
C PHE A 388 -8.21 -22.10 11.17
N LYS A 389 -7.69 -22.54 12.32
CA LYS A 389 -6.26 -22.82 12.53
C LYS A 389 -5.74 -23.86 11.55
N GLN A 390 -6.49 -24.94 11.31
CA GLN A 390 -6.10 -25.96 10.32
C GLN A 390 -6.07 -25.37 8.90
N TYR A 391 -7.09 -24.60 8.52
CA TYR A 391 -7.10 -23.91 7.24
C TYR A 391 -5.88 -22.99 7.08
N PHE A 392 -5.53 -22.19 8.10
CA PHE A 392 -4.37 -21.32 8.04
C PHE A 392 -3.06 -22.12 7.96
N LEU A 393 -2.95 -23.23 8.71
CA LEU A 393 -1.81 -24.15 8.61
C LEU A 393 -1.64 -24.71 7.19
N GLU A 394 -2.72 -25.13 6.53
CA GLU A 394 -2.68 -25.64 5.14
C GLU A 394 -2.12 -24.62 4.15
N LEU A 395 -2.34 -23.32 4.38
CA LEU A 395 -1.77 -22.27 3.54
C LEU A 395 -0.30 -22.02 3.86
N ILE A 396 0.07 -21.87 5.14
CA ILE A 396 1.40 -21.38 5.54
C ILE A 396 2.48 -22.46 5.59
N VAL A 397 2.12 -23.72 5.87
CA VAL A 397 3.10 -24.82 6.00
C VAL A 397 3.92 -25.04 4.73
N PRO A 398 3.34 -25.06 3.50
CA PRO A 398 4.14 -25.16 2.28
C PRO A 398 5.17 -24.06 2.12
N LEU A 399 4.85 -22.83 2.54
CA LEU A 399 5.80 -21.72 2.55
C LEU A 399 6.89 -21.92 3.61
N PHE A 400 6.52 -22.32 4.83
CA PHE A 400 7.46 -22.58 5.91
C PHE A 400 8.47 -23.68 5.55
N GLU A 401 8.03 -24.79 4.98
CA GLU A 401 8.89 -25.91 4.60
C GLU A 401 9.91 -25.49 3.54
N ARG A 402 9.43 -24.77 2.50
CA ARG A 402 10.25 -24.22 1.43
C ARG A 402 11.32 -23.27 1.96
N THR A 403 10.91 -22.29 2.77
CA THR A 403 11.80 -21.24 3.26
C THR A 403 12.79 -21.72 4.32
N SER A 404 12.45 -22.80 5.03
CA SER A 404 13.33 -23.40 6.03
C SER A 404 14.46 -24.24 5.41
N ASN A 405 14.18 -24.91 4.29
CA ASN A 405 15.12 -25.85 3.67
C ASN A 405 16.08 -25.18 2.67
N ASP A 406 15.74 -23.99 2.17
CA ASP A 406 16.54 -23.32 1.14
C ASP A 406 17.65 -22.45 1.76
N ALA A 407 18.90 -22.85 1.52
CA ALA A 407 20.08 -22.11 1.93
C ALA A 407 20.31 -20.84 1.08
N LYS A 408 19.76 -20.76 -0.15
CA LYS A 408 19.90 -19.61 -1.04
C LYS A 408 19.04 -18.43 -0.62
N LEU A 409 17.91 -18.67 0.05
CA LEU A 409 17.08 -17.62 0.68
C LEU A 409 17.80 -16.90 1.83
N ARG A 410 19.03 -17.29 2.17
CA ARG A 410 19.84 -16.71 3.26
C ARG A 410 20.81 -15.62 2.79
N ALA A 411 20.98 -15.40 1.49
CA ALA A 411 22.16 -14.68 1.00
C ALA A 411 21.90 -13.32 0.35
N ASP A 412 20.93 -13.13 -0.56
CA ASP A 412 21.02 -11.96 -1.46
C ASP A 412 19.69 -11.23 -1.78
N ASP A 413 18.55 -11.67 -1.25
CA ASP A 413 17.23 -11.05 -1.50
C ASP A 413 16.52 -10.74 -0.17
N ILE A 414 16.32 -9.45 0.09
CA ILE A 414 15.71 -8.95 1.32
C ILE A 414 14.24 -9.36 1.47
N LEU A 415 13.50 -9.48 0.37
CA LEU A 415 12.10 -9.89 0.42
C LEU A 415 11.98 -11.36 0.78
N GLN A 416 12.91 -12.19 0.31
CA GLN A 416 12.97 -13.60 0.69
C GLN A 416 13.34 -13.80 2.16
N GLU A 417 14.26 -12.99 2.70
CA GLU A 417 14.58 -13.00 4.14
C GLU A 417 13.33 -12.64 4.97
N ARG A 418 12.60 -11.61 4.55
CA ARG A 418 11.36 -11.19 5.22
C ARG A 418 10.25 -12.23 5.11
N LEU A 419 10.06 -12.82 3.93
CA LEU A 419 9.08 -13.89 3.72
C LEU A 419 9.39 -15.11 4.59
N ARG A 420 10.67 -15.48 4.71
CA ARG A 420 11.09 -16.53 5.64
C ARG A 420 10.73 -16.17 7.08
N SER A 421 11.06 -14.96 7.54
CA SER A 421 10.71 -14.50 8.89
C SER A 421 9.20 -14.57 9.14
N THR A 422 8.38 -14.10 8.19
CA THR A 422 6.92 -14.19 8.25
C THR A 422 6.44 -15.65 8.32
N SER A 423 6.96 -16.53 7.48
CA SER A 423 6.55 -17.95 7.48
C SER A 423 6.88 -18.66 8.80
N TRP A 424 8.07 -18.43 9.38
CA TRP A 424 8.47 -18.99 10.67
C TRP A 424 7.59 -18.45 11.79
N ARG A 425 7.37 -17.13 11.83
CA ARG A 425 6.52 -16.47 12.82
C ARG A 425 5.13 -17.10 12.87
N PHE A 426 4.47 -17.25 11.72
CA PHE A 426 3.09 -17.76 11.69
C PHE A 426 2.98 -19.28 11.80
N ALA A 427 3.90 -20.06 11.21
CA ALA A 427 3.90 -21.50 11.42
C ALA A 427 4.09 -21.86 12.91
N CYS A 428 5.03 -21.18 13.60
CA CYS A 428 5.25 -21.39 15.02
C CYS A 428 4.10 -20.83 15.88
N HIS A 429 3.54 -19.67 15.55
CA HIS A 429 2.37 -19.10 16.25
C HIS A 429 1.14 -20.03 16.18
N LEU A 430 0.99 -20.78 15.09
CA LEU A 430 -0.07 -21.77 14.91
C LEU A 430 0.30 -23.17 15.44
N ASP A 431 1.32 -23.28 16.30
CA ASP A 431 1.81 -24.53 16.92
C ASP A 431 2.18 -25.63 15.92
N HIS A 432 2.69 -25.29 14.74
CA HIS A 432 3.23 -26.30 13.83
C HIS A 432 4.44 -26.98 14.49
N ALA A 433 4.31 -28.28 14.81
CA ALA A 433 5.32 -29.03 15.56
C ALA A 433 6.72 -28.92 14.96
N GLY A 434 6.84 -29.05 13.63
CA GLY A 434 8.12 -28.92 12.94
C GLY A 434 8.77 -27.53 13.05
N CYS A 435 7.98 -26.46 13.22
CA CYS A 435 8.50 -25.11 13.47
C CYS A 435 8.96 -24.99 14.93
N VAL A 436 8.09 -25.38 15.87
CA VAL A 436 8.35 -25.27 17.32
C VAL A 436 9.59 -26.05 17.73
N ASP A 437 9.75 -27.29 17.25
CA ASP A 437 10.88 -28.14 17.60
C ASP A 437 12.21 -27.57 17.07
N ARG A 438 12.20 -27.03 15.84
CA ARG A 438 13.38 -26.36 15.28
C ARG A 438 13.73 -25.08 16.04
N ALA A 439 12.74 -24.26 16.39
CA ALA A 439 12.95 -23.05 17.17
C ALA A 439 13.55 -23.36 18.55
N ARG A 440 13.03 -24.39 19.23
CA ARG A 440 13.58 -24.88 20.51
C ARG A 440 15.03 -25.36 20.38
N ALA A 441 15.34 -26.10 19.31
CA ALA A 441 16.70 -26.57 19.05
C ALA A 441 17.68 -25.42 18.82
N LEU A 442 17.31 -24.42 18.01
CA LEU A 442 18.12 -23.22 17.75
C LEU A 442 18.35 -22.41 19.03
N TYR A 443 17.30 -22.23 19.85
CA TYR A 443 17.43 -21.54 21.14
C TYR A 443 18.32 -22.33 22.12
N GLY A 444 18.17 -23.66 22.18
CA GLY A 444 19.04 -24.52 22.98
C GLY A 444 20.52 -24.41 22.58
N GLN A 445 20.80 -24.35 21.27
CA GLN A 445 22.15 -24.12 20.75
C GLN A 445 22.69 -22.75 21.17
N TYR A 446 21.90 -21.69 20.99
CA TYR A 446 22.26 -20.33 21.41
C TYR A 446 22.62 -20.28 22.91
N MET A 447 21.79 -20.88 23.77
CA MET A 447 22.04 -20.93 25.21
C MET A 447 23.34 -21.68 25.56
N GLN A 448 23.68 -22.75 24.84
CA GLN A 448 24.94 -23.47 25.04
C GLN A 448 26.15 -22.62 24.61
N GLU A 449 26.07 -21.97 23.45
CA GLU A 449 27.14 -21.09 22.93
C GLU A 449 27.42 -19.91 23.87
N CYS A 450 26.39 -19.36 24.52
CA CYS A 450 26.52 -18.27 25.48
C CYS A 450 26.92 -18.71 26.91
N SER A 451 26.92 -20.01 27.21
CA SER A 451 27.24 -20.54 28.56
C SER A 451 28.60 -21.27 28.67
N GLY A 452 29.35 -21.42 27.58
CA GLY A 452 30.59 -22.22 27.52
C GLY A 452 31.90 -21.47 27.88
N PRO A 453 32.98 -22.20 28.28
CA PRO A 453 34.28 -21.61 28.56
C PRO A 453 35.02 -21.28 27.25
N GLY A 454 34.88 -20.03 26.79
CA GLY A 454 35.45 -19.53 25.52
C GLY A 454 34.56 -18.44 24.89
N GLN A 455 33.96 -17.60 25.73
CA GLN A 455 32.83 -16.72 25.42
C GLN A 455 32.99 -15.94 24.10
N ARG A 456 31.92 -15.90 23.30
CA ARG A 456 31.58 -14.67 22.57
C ARG A 456 31.40 -13.57 23.63
N SER A 457 32.34 -12.64 23.72
CA SER A 457 32.26 -11.55 24.71
C SER A 457 31.38 -10.42 24.17
N GLY A 458 30.54 -9.83 25.03
CA GLY A 458 29.72 -8.67 24.67
C GLY A 458 28.42 -8.99 23.95
N SER A 459 27.89 -7.99 23.23
CA SER A 459 26.53 -7.80 22.69
C SER A 459 25.90 -8.96 21.88
N GLU A 460 26.60 -10.06 21.67
CA GLU A 460 26.12 -11.26 20.96
C GLU A 460 25.38 -12.25 21.87
N CYS A 461 25.57 -12.17 23.19
CA CYS A 461 24.92 -13.01 24.20
C CYS A 461 23.94 -12.25 25.11
N ASN A 462 23.56 -11.03 24.74
CA ASN A 462 22.56 -10.23 25.44
C ASN A 462 21.31 -10.15 24.54
N PRO A 463 20.17 -10.74 24.93
CA PRO A 463 18.98 -10.89 24.08
C PRO A 463 18.31 -9.57 23.71
#